data_AF-A0A061DQ06-F1
#
_entry.id   AF-A0A061DQ06-F1
#
_cell.length_a   1.000
_cell.length_b   1.000
_cell.length_c   1.000
_cell.angle_alpha   90.00
_cell.angle_beta   90.00
_cell.angle_gamma   90.00
#
_symmetry.space_group_name_H-M   'P 1'
#
loop_
_entity.id
_entity.type
_entity.pdbx_description
1 polymer ?
#
loop_
_entity_poly.entity_id
_entity_poly.type
_entity_poly.pdbx_seq_one_letter_code
_entity_poly.pdbx_strand_id
1 'polypeptide(L)'
;MAVATTELVWLRNVLNNLSFSIIEPIPIFYDNKSTIHIASNLIYHERIKHIELDCHFIREHIKQKLLALNFVPSHNQLTNLLTKGLYVKTFNLLLNCIRVHSPPT
;
A
#
# COMPACT_ATOMS: atom_id res chain seq x y z
N MET A 1 -0.21 7.39 -1.06
CA MET A 1 -0.80 6.34 -1.91
C MET A 1 -0.24 6.44 -3.33
N ALA A 2 -0.38 7.60 -3.99
CA ALA A 2 0.23 7.85 -5.31
C ALA A 2 1.75 7.62 -5.34
N VAL A 3 2.50 8.15 -4.36
CA VAL A 3 3.96 7.90 -4.25
C VAL A 3 4.29 6.41 -4.19
N ALA A 4 3.62 5.65 -3.32
CA ALA A 4 3.83 4.20 -3.22
C ALA A 4 3.49 3.48 -4.53
N THR A 5 2.41 3.88 -5.23
CA THR A 5 2.09 3.37 -6.56
C THR A 5 3.20 3.67 -7.56
N THR A 6 3.73 4.90 -7.59
CA THR A 6 4.82 5.30 -8.49
C THR A 6 6.07 4.46 -8.26
N GLU A 7 6.49 4.31 -7.00
CA GLU A 7 7.64 3.48 -6.61
C GLU A 7 7.44 2.01 -7.01
N LEU A 8 6.25 1.44 -6.80
CA LEU A 8 5.94 0.06 -7.17
C LEU A 8 5.94 -0.16 -8.68
N VAL A 9 5.39 0.79 -9.44
CA VAL A 9 5.39 0.73 -10.91
C VAL A 9 6.82 0.83 -11.44
N TRP A 10 7.61 1.75 -10.88
CA TRP A 10 9.02 1.87 -11.23
C TRP A 10 9.78 0.57 -10.92
N LEU A 11 9.63 0.02 -9.72
CA LEU A 11 10.29 -1.21 -9.31
C LEU A 11 9.88 -2.42 -10.17
N ARG A 12 8.60 -2.53 -10.52
CA ARG A 12 8.12 -3.55 -11.46
C ARG A 12 8.79 -3.43 -12.82
N ASN A 13 8.93 -2.21 -13.33
CA ASN A 13 9.61 -1.97 -14.61
C ASN A 13 11.10 -2.33 -14.55
N VAL A 14 11.79 -1.98 -13.45
CA VAL A 14 13.19 -2.37 -13.23
C VAL A 14 13.32 -3.90 -13.22
N LEU A 15 12.45 -4.61 -12.49
CA LEU A 15 12.48 -6.07 -12.44
C LEU A 15 12.21 -6.72 -13.81
N ASN A 16 11.24 -6.18 -14.57
CA ASN A 16 10.97 -6.64 -15.93
C ASN A 16 12.19 -6.47 -16.84
N ASN A 17 12.91 -5.35 -16.74
CA ASN A 17 14.14 -5.12 -17.52
C ASN A 17 15.26 -6.09 -17.14
N LEU A 18 15.26 -6.58 -15.89
CA LEU A 18 16.17 -7.62 -15.40
C LEU A 18 15.67 -9.05 -15.72
N SER A 19 14.69 -9.19 -16.62
CA SER A 19 14.07 -10.48 -17.00
C SER A 19 13.27 -11.17 -15.88
N PHE A 20 12.91 -10.46 -14.82
CA PHE A 20 11.96 -10.94 -13.80
C PHE A 20 10.55 -10.43 -14.11
N SER A 21 9.80 -11.22 -14.87
CA SER A 21 8.41 -10.88 -15.21
C SER A 21 7.49 -11.05 -14.01
N ILE A 22 6.92 -9.95 -13.53
CA ILE A 22 5.82 -9.98 -12.55
C ILE A 22 4.51 -10.01 -13.33
N ILE A 23 3.80 -11.12 -13.25
CA ILE A 23 2.51 -11.31 -13.94
C ILE A 23 1.35 -10.89 -13.02
N GLU A 24 1.44 -11.22 -11.74
CA GLU A 24 0.37 -10.96 -10.78
C GLU A 24 0.29 -9.48 -10.37
N PRO A 25 -0.90 -8.98 -9.98
CA PRO A 25 -1.05 -7.66 -9.38
C PRO A 25 -0.28 -7.57 -8.06
N ILE A 26 0.40 -6.45 -7.80
CA ILE A 26 1.09 -6.24 -6.54
C ILE A 26 0.05 -5.90 -5.45
N PRO A 27 -0.06 -6.70 -4.38
CA PRO A 27 -1.01 -6.43 -3.31
C PRO A 27 -0.51 -5.27 -2.43
N ILE A 28 -1.37 -4.27 -2.22
CA ILE A 28 -1.15 -3.15 -1.31
C ILE A 28 -2.19 -3.22 -0.19
N PHE A 29 -1.72 -3.26 1.05
CA PHE A 29 -2.57 -3.41 2.23
C PHE A 29 -2.84 -2.06 2.90
N TYR A 30 -4.11 -1.77 3.18
CA TYR A 30 -4.55 -0.56 3.89
C TYR A 30 -5.54 -0.89 5.02
N ASP A 31 -5.45 -0.13 6.11
CA ASP A 31 -6.34 -0.27 7.27
C ASP A 31 -7.51 0.71 7.28
N ASN A 32 -7.58 1.61 6.30
CA ASN A 32 -8.69 2.53 6.12
C ASN A 32 -9.55 2.11 4.92
N LYS A 33 -10.73 1.54 5.20
CA LYS A 33 -11.72 1.17 4.17
C LYS A 33 -12.16 2.36 3.32
N SER A 34 -12.25 3.55 3.90
CA SER A 34 -12.61 4.77 3.16
C SER A 34 -11.55 5.13 2.13
N THR A 35 -10.26 5.01 2.49
CA THR A 35 -9.15 5.23 1.53
C THR A 35 -9.18 4.22 0.39
N ILE A 36 -9.44 2.94 0.69
CA ILE A 36 -9.60 1.90 -0.34
C ILE A 36 -10.78 2.26 -1.26
N HIS A 37 -11.93 2.62 -0.68
CA HIS A 37 -13.13 2.95 -1.43
C HIS A 37 -12.96 4.19 -2.32
N ILE A 38 -12.30 5.23 -1.82
CA ILE A 38 -12.00 6.45 -2.58
C ILE A 38 -11.03 6.15 -3.74
N ALA A 39 -10.04 5.29 -3.51
CA ALA A 39 -9.12 4.87 -4.57
C ALA A 39 -9.80 3.96 -5.61
N SER A 40 -10.82 3.20 -5.22
CA SER A 40 -11.53 2.27 -6.11
C SER A 40 -12.73 2.89 -6.85
N ASN A 41 -13.42 3.88 -6.27
CA ASN A 41 -14.71 4.40 -6.77
C ASN A 41 -14.77 5.94 -6.79
N LEU A 42 -15.36 6.50 -7.87
CA LEU A 42 -15.42 7.96 -8.15
C LEU A 42 -16.61 8.72 -7.56
N ILE A 43 -17.52 8.08 -6.82
CA ILE A 43 -18.87 8.62 -6.54
C ILE A 43 -18.87 9.96 -5.74
N TYR A 44 -17.71 10.45 -5.27
CA TYR A 44 -17.56 11.76 -4.64
C TYR A 44 -17.12 12.85 -5.63
N HIS A 45 -18.08 13.37 -6.40
CA HIS A 45 -17.82 14.28 -7.53
C HIS A 45 -17.59 15.77 -7.21
N GLU A 46 -17.64 16.23 -5.94
CA GLU A 46 -17.67 17.70 -5.70
C GLU A 46 -16.60 18.29 -4.77
N ARG A 47 -15.83 17.51 -3.99
CA ARG A 47 -15.02 18.13 -2.91
C ARG A 47 -13.51 17.97 -2.95
N ILE A 48 -12.89 17.22 -3.88
CA ILE A 48 -11.44 17.03 -3.79
C ILE A 48 -10.70 16.97 -5.14
N LYS A 49 -10.65 18.09 -5.86
CA LYS A 49 -9.87 18.24 -7.11
C LYS A 49 -8.40 17.81 -6.97
N HIS A 50 -7.77 18.02 -5.82
CA HIS A 50 -6.36 17.65 -5.60
C HIS A 50 -6.13 16.15 -5.35
N ILE A 51 -7.13 15.44 -4.81
CA ILE A 51 -7.06 13.99 -4.56
C ILE A 51 -7.55 13.20 -5.77
N GLU A 52 -8.34 13.83 -6.65
CA GLU A 52 -8.92 13.21 -7.83
C GLU A 52 -7.87 12.68 -8.81
N LEU A 53 -6.79 13.44 -9.06
CA LEU A 53 -5.70 13.00 -9.93
C LEU A 53 -4.96 11.78 -9.37
N ASP A 54 -4.61 11.80 -8.08
CA ASP A 54 -3.96 10.67 -7.41
C ASP A 54 -4.86 9.43 -7.41
N CYS A 55 -6.15 9.60 -7.13
CA CYS A 55 -7.11 8.49 -7.16
C CYS A 55 -7.33 7.96 -8.56
N HIS A 56 -7.39 8.83 -9.57
CA HIS A 56 -7.47 8.43 -10.97
C HIS A 56 -6.24 7.60 -11.36
N PHE A 57 -5.05 8.11 -11.07
CA PHE A 57 -3.78 7.43 -11.33
C PHE A 57 -3.75 6.04 -10.71
N ILE A 58 -4.06 5.91 -9.42
CA ILE A 58 -4.09 4.62 -8.71
C ILE A 58 -5.12 3.67 -9.33
N ARG A 59 -6.32 4.17 -9.62
CA ARG A 59 -7.41 3.36 -10.19
C ARG A 59 -7.05 2.79 -11.55
N GLU A 60 -6.40 3.56 -12.42
CA GLU A 60 -5.97 3.04 -13.72
C GLU A 60 -4.98 1.88 -13.56
N HIS A 61 -4.07 1.95 -12.59
CA HIS A 61 -3.15 0.85 -12.29
C HIS A 61 -3.86 -0.37 -11.70
N ILE A 62 -4.94 -0.18 -10.92
CA ILE A 62 -5.79 -1.29 -10.44
C ILE A 62 -6.55 -1.94 -11.61
N LYS A 63 -7.16 -1.13 -12.49
CA LYS A 63 -7.88 -1.62 -13.68
C LYS A 63 -6.97 -2.40 -14.63
N GLN A 64 -5.73 -1.96 -14.80
CA GLN A 64 -4.69 -2.65 -15.57
C GLN A 64 -4.17 -3.92 -14.88
N LYS A 65 -4.70 -4.27 -13.70
CA LYS A 65 -4.23 -5.40 -12.87
C LYS A 65 -2.76 -5.30 -12.48
N LEU A 66 -2.22 -4.08 -12.42
CA LEU A 66 -0.87 -3.85 -11.92
C LEU A 66 -0.83 -3.88 -10.39
N LEU A 67 -1.89 -3.36 -9.76
CA LEU A 67 -2.04 -3.27 -8.31
C LEU A 67 -3.36 -3.92 -7.85
N ALA A 68 -3.36 -4.46 -6.64
CA ALA A 68 -4.56 -4.91 -5.93
C ALA A 68 -4.62 -4.26 -4.54
N LEU A 69 -5.77 -3.66 -4.18
CA LEU A 69 -5.95 -3.07 -2.86
C LEU A 69 -6.68 -4.02 -1.92
N ASN A 70 -6.04 -4.30 -0.78
CA ASN A 70 -6.55 -5.24 0.20
C ASN A 70 -6.74 -4.55 1.55
N PHE A 71 -7.85 -4.82 2.21
CA PHE A 71 -8.07 -4.36 3.58
C PHE A 71 -7.30 -5.24 4.58
N VAL A 72 -6.65 -4.60 5.55
CA VAL A 72 -6.07 -5.26 6.71
C VAL A 72 -6.47 -4.49 7.98
N PRO A 73 -6.88 -5.15 9.08
CA PRO A 73 -7.17 -4.44 10.32
C PRO A 73 -5.97 -3.62 10.82
N SER A 74 -6.19 -2.45 11.43
CA SER A 74 -5.11 -1.57 11.90
C SER A 74 -4.12 -2.24 12.86
N HIS A 75 -4.57 -3.20 13.68
CA HIS A 75 -3.71 -3.96 14.59
C HIS A 75 -2.83 -5.00 13.89
N ASN A 76 -3.06 -5.26 12.60
CA ASN A 76 -2.27 -6.13 11.74
C ASN A 76 -1.50 -5.36 10.64
N GLN A 77 -1.66 -4.04 10.58
CA GLN A 77 -1.02 -3.22 9.55
C GLN A 77 0.42 -2.88 9.96
N LEU A 78 1.38 -3.60 9.39
CA LEU A 78 2.81 -3.47 9.74
C LEU A 78 3.38 -2.08 9.49
N THR A 79 2.87 -1.36 8.48
CA THR A 79 3.31 0.01 8.18
C THR A 79 3.02 1.00 9.31
N ASN A 80 2.07 0.67 10.21
CA ASN A 80 1.79 1.47 11.40
C ASN A 80 3.01 1.51 12.34
N LEU A 81 3.88 0.50 12.33
CA LEU A 81 5.13 0.49 13.10
C LEU A 81 6.05 1.66 12.71
N LEU A 82 6.05 2.04 11.44
CA LEU A 82 6.94 3.06 10.87
C LEU A 82 6.30 4.45 10.79
N THR A 83 4.98 4.54 10.88
CA THR A 83 4.23 5.77 10.57
C THR A 83 3.43 6.31 11.75
N LYS A 84 3.24 5.54 12.83
CA LYS A 84 2.42 5.92 13.99
C LYS A 84 3.15 5.65 15.30
N GLY A 85 2.88 6.48 16.31
CA GLY A 85 3.19 6.15 17.70
C GLY A 85 2.20 5.11 18.22
N LEU A 86 2.64 3.86 18.37
CA LEU A 86 1.80 2.75 18.83
C LEU A 86 1.95 2.50 20.33
N TYR A 87 0.89 2.02 20.97
CA TYR A 87 0.99 1.49 22.33
C TYR A 87 1.94 0.28 22.36
N VAL A 88 2.72 0.16 23.44
CA VAL A 88 3.77 -0.86 23.61
C VAL A 88 3.29 -2.27 23.25
N LYS A 89 2.07 -2.64 23.66
CA LYS A 89 1.51 -3.96 23.34
C LYS A 89 1.35 -4.18 21.84
N THR A 90 0.77 -3.22 21.12
CA THR A 90 0.58 -3.30 19.66
C THR A 90 1.91 -3.21 18.92
N PHE A 91 2.83 -2.36 19.41
CA PHE A 91 4.18 -2.25 18.86
C PHE A 91 4.92 -3.60 18.92
N ASN A 92 4.96 -4.24 20.10
CA ASN A 92 5.63 -5.54 20.27
C ASN A 92 4.98 -6.66 19.44
N LEU A 93 3.66 -6.65 19.31
CA LEU A 93 2.96 -7.60 18.44
C LEU A 93 3.38 -7.44 16.98
N LEU A 94 3.39 -6.22 16.44
CA LEU A 94 3.80 -5.96 15.05
C LEU A 94 5.30 -6.19 14.84
N LEU A 95 6.15 -5.87 15.83
CA LEU A 95 7.60 -6.09 15.75
C LEU A 95 7.93 -7.58 15.60
N ASN A 96 7.24 -8.45 16.35
CA ASN A 96 7.40 -9.90 16.24
C ASN A 96 7.03 -10.45 14.85
N CYS A 97 6.11 -9.80 14.13
CA CYS A 97 5.73 -10.20 12.78
C CYS A 97 6.84 -9.95 11.74
N ILE A 98 7.71 -8.96 11.95
CA ILE A 98 8.79 -8.61 11.01
C ILE A 98 10.05 -9.45 11.26
N ARG A 99 10.08 -10.25 12.35
CA ARG A 99 11.22 -11.10 12.73
C ARG A 99 12.55 -10.34 12.72
N VAL A 100 12.54 -9.11 13.24
CA VAL A 100 13.79 -8.36 13.43
C VAL A 100 14.60 -9.11 14.49
N HIS A 101 15.62 -9.85 14.04
CA HIS A 101 16.57 -10.47 14.93
C HIS A 101 17.51 -9.39 15.48
N SER A 102 17.81 -9.49 16.78
CA SER A 102 18.90 -8.72 17.36
C SER A 102 20.16 -8.95 16.53
N PRO A 103 20.99 -7.93 16.29
CA PRO A 103 22.28 -8.16 15.65
C PRO A 103 23.03 -9.25 16.43
N PRO A 104 23.68 -10.20 15.75
CA PRO A 104 24.46 -11.23 16.43
C PRO A 104 25.52 -10.53 17.29
N THR A 105 25.51 -10.84 18.59
CA THR A 105 26.48 -10.39 19.59
C THR A 105 27.85 -11.01 19.34
#